data_AF-A0A811K565-F1
#
_entry.id   AF-A0A811K565-F1
#
_cell.length_a   1.000
_cell.length_b   1.000
_cell.length_c   1.000
_cell.angle_alpha   90.00
_cell.angle_beta   90.00
_cell.angle_gamma   90.00
#
_symmetry.space_group_name_H-M   'P 1'
#
loop_
_entity.id
_entity.type
_entity.pdbx_description
1 polymer ?
#
loop_
_entity_poly.entity_id
_entity_poly.type
_entity_poly.pdbx_seq_one_letter_code
_entity_poly.pdbx_strand_id
1 'polypeptide(L)'
;MSEFLRLSFNEHYTYEKGIAYSKSVQWPAFWISMAYVVVIFSIKAWMTNRKPFELRLPLQLWNLWLALFSIGGSLVTSAALFNEISKYGLVSSYTRCQDFFEGLSGLWTFWFCMSKIAELGDTIFIVLRKRPLMFLHWYHHVATLNYGIMSIIDRTAFNTWIVWLNFSVHAIMYSYYFLAACKIKCPAAIAQCITFLQITQFVITHLILFHVGYLKAAGYVVDTTWPVYWFCLLMEISYLVLFGNFFYQAYIKNGGKKFNKEKQVKKTE
;
A
#
# COMPACT_ATOMS: atom_id res chain seq x y z
N MET A 1 1.36 23.57 -16.77
CA MET A 1 0.81 22.36 -16.12
C MET A 1 1.94 21.35 -15.98
N SER A 2 2.18 20.80 -14.78
CA SER A 2 3.28 19.84 -14.57
C SER A 2 3.07 18.58 -15.42
N GLU A 3 4.16 17.88 -15.75
CA GLU A 3 4.11 16.63 -16.52
C GLU A 3 3.18 15.59 -15.87
N PHE A 4 3.19 15.53 -14.53
CA PHE A 4 2.27 14.71 -13.75
C PHE A 4 0.78 15.04 -14.02
N LEU A 5 0.43 16.32 -14.02
CA LEU A 5 -0.96 16.75 -14.26
C LEU A 5 -1.38 16.53 -15.71
N ARG A 6 -0.46 16.70 -16.67
CA ARG A 6 -0.70 16.36 -18.08
C ARG A 6 -1.04 14.89 -18.25
N LEU A 7 -0.21 14.02 -17.67
CA LEU A 7 -0.41 12.56 -17.71
C LEU A 7 -1.71 12.14 -17.01
N SER A 8 -2.08 12.84 -15.93
CA SER A 8 -3.24 12.48 -15.11
C SER A 8 -4.59 12.90 -15.69
N PHE A 9 -4.65 14.01 -16.43
CA PHE A 9 -5.95 14.62 -16.77
C PHE A 9 -6.15 14.95 -18.25
N ASN A 10 -5.07 15.10 -19.04
CA ASN A 10 -5.17 15.72 -20.36
C ASN A 10 -4.71 14.82 -21.51
N GLU A 11 -4.17 13.64 -21.22
CA GLU A 11 -3.68 12.72 -22.22
C GLU A 11 -4.26 11.32 -22.02
N HIS A 12 -4.43 10.59 -23.13
CA HIS A 12 -4.67 9.15 -23.04
C HIS A 12 -3.44 8.51 -22.39
N TYR A 13 -3.66 7.89 -21.23
CA TYR A 13 -2.62 7.20 -20.51
C TYR A 13 -2.14 5.99 -21.31
N THR A 14 -0.82 5.81 -21.36
CA THR A 14 -0.21 4.58 -21.85
C THR A 14 0.86 4.14 -20.87
N TYR A 15 1.16 2.84 -20.82
CA TYR A 15 2.13 2.35 -19.85
C TYR A 15 3.52 2.97 -20.06
N GLU A 16 3.92 3.19 -21.32
CA GLU A 16 5.18 3.87 -21.66
C GLU A 16 5.31 5.27 -21.07
N LYS A 17 4.23 6.05 -21.06
CA LYS A 17 4.24 7.39 -20.47
C LYS A 17 4.41 7.31 -18.95
N GLY A 18 3.71 6.36 -18.31
CA GLY A 18 3.88 6.08 -16.89
C GLY A 18 5.32 5.68 -16.54
N ILE A 19 5.97 4.89 -17.39
CA ILE A 19 7.39 4.51 -17.25
C ILE A 19 8.30 5.72 -17.39
N ALA A 20 8.09 6.55 -18.42
CA ALA A 20 8.91 7.75 -18.66
C ALA A 20 8.88 8.70 -17.45
N TYR A 21 7.68 8.96 -16.92
CA TYR A 21 7.53 9.76 -15.70
C TYR A 21 8.16 9.06 -14.48
N SER A 22 7.92 7.76 -14.29
CA SER A 22 8.47 7.02 -13.14
C SER A 22 9.99 7.01 -13.11
N LYS A 23 10.65 6.97 -14.28
CA LYS A 23 12.11 7.12 -14.40
C LYS A 23 12.59 8.49 -13.94
N SER A 24 11.86 9.57 -14.25
CA SER A 24 12.24 10.92 -13.82
C SER A 24 12.11 11.13 -12.31
N VAL A 25 11.19 10.40 -11.67
CA VAL A 25 10.96 10.48 -10.22
C VAL A 25 11.65 9.38 -9.39
N GLN A 26 12.36 8.42 -10.01
CA GLN A 26 13.00 7.31 -9.28
C GLN A 26 13.98 7.78 -8.21
N TRP A 27 14.97 8.59 -8.59
CA TRP A 27 15.95 9.14 -7.64
C TRP A 27 15.32 10.12 -6.65
N PRO A 28 14.44 11.05 -7.07
CA PRO A 28 13.66 11.85 -6.12
C PRO A 28 12.90 11.01 -5.10
N ALA A 29 12.20 9.96 -5.50
CA ALA A 29 11.42 9.09 -4.61
C ALA A 29 12.32 8.36 -3.60
N PHE A 30 13.48 7.86 -4.04
CA PHE A 30 14.48 7.27 -3.16
C PHE A 30 14.94 8.27 -2.09
N TRP A 31 15.35 9.47 -2.49
CA TRP A 31 15.79 10.51 -1.55
C TRP A 31 14.68 11.01 -0.63
N ILE A 32 13.45 11.13 -1.14
CA ILE A 32 12.26 11.44 -0.34
C ILE A 32 12.07 10.37 0.73
N SER A 33 12.20 9.09 0.39
CA SER A 33 12.05 7.99 1.35
C SER A 33 13.13 8.01 2.45
N MET A 34 14.37 8.38 2.11
CA MET A 34 15.46 8.52 3.10
C MET A 34 15.27 9.76 3.98
N ALA A 35 14.92 10.90 3.38
CA ALA A 35 14.62 12.13 4.10
C ALA A 35 13.42 11.94 5.05
N TYR A 36 12.39 11.20 4.61
CA TYR A 36 11.24 10.84 5.41
C TYR A 36 11.64 10.15 6.72
N VAL A 37 12.56 9.18 6.70
CA VAL A 37 13.03 8.51 7.92
C VAL A 37 13.65 9.51 8.90
N VAL A 38 14.54 10.38 8.41
CA VAL A 38 15.16 11.43 9.24
C VAL A 38 14.10 12.36 9.82
N VAL A 39 13.14 12.80 9.00
CA VAL A 39 12.07 13.73 9.38
C VAL A 39 11.16 13.12 10.44
N ILE A 40 10.67 11.88 10.28
CA ILE A 40 9.73 11.28 11.25
C ILE A 40 10.39 11.08 12.62
N PHE A 41 11.66 10.70 12.68
CA PHE A 41 12.37 10.54 13.95
C PHE A 41 12.73 11.88 14.58
N SER A 42 13.04 12.90 13.77
CA SER A 42 13.24 14.27 14.24
C SER A 42 11.96 14.86 14.83
N ILE A 43 10.82 14.71 14.14
CA ILE A 43 9.51 15.14 14.65
C ILE A 43 9.17 14.38 15.93
N LYS A 44 9.38 13.05 15.96
CA LYS A 44 9.14 12.24 17.16
C LYS A 44 9.96 12.73 18.35
N ALA A 45 11.25 13.03 18.15
CA ALA A 45 12.12 13.57 19.19
C ALA A 45 11.64 14.95 19.66
N TRP A 46 11.33 15.86 18.74
CA TRP A 46 10.80 17.18 19.02
C TRP A 46 9.46 17.15 19.77
N MET A 47 8.61 16.18 19.46
CA MET A 47 7.32 15.98 20.13
C MET A 47 7.47 15.50 21.57
N THR A 48 8.61 14.92 21.98
CA THR A 48 8.80 14.36 23.34
C THR A 48 8.37 15.36 24.44
N ASN A 49 8.78 16.61 24.31
CA ASN A 49 8.53 17.68 25.30
C ASN A 49 7.24 18.50 25.03
N ARG A 50 6.35 18.03 24.15
CA ARG A 50 5.13 18.76 23.74
C ARG A 50 3.85 17.97 24.00
N LYS A 51 2.70 18.64 24.03
CA LYS A 51 1.40 17.96 24.07
C LYS A 51 1.06 17.40 22.67
N PRO A 52 0.32 16.28 22.57
CA PRO A 52 -0.10 15.74 21.28
C PRO A 52 -1.01 16.75 20.56
N PHE A 53 -0.88 16.87 19.24
CA PHE A 53 -1.73 17.75 18.45
C PHE A 53 -3.14 17.16 18.23
N GLU A 54 -4.16 18.02 18.30
CA GLU A 54 -5.54 17.66 17.96
C GLU A 54 -5.80 17.79 16.45
N LEU A 55 -5.32 16.83 15.68
CA LEU A 55 -5.44 16.84 14.21
C LEU A 55 -6.70 16.12 13.71
N ARG A 56 -7.84 16.27 14.41
CA ARG A 56 -9.04 15.47 14.12
C ARG A 56 -9.59 15.69 12.71
N LEU A 57 -9.90 16.95 12.36
CA LEU A 57 -10.46 17.28 11.06
C LEU A 57 -9.48 16.97 9.91
N PRO A 58 -8.18 17.37 9.97
CA PRO A 58 -7.21 16.98 8.95
C PRO A 58 -7.11 15.46 8.77
N LEU A 59 -7.10 14.69 9.85
CA LEU A 59 -7.03 13.23 9.80
C LEU A 59 -8.31 12.61 9.20
N GLN A 60 -9.49 13.18 9.48
CA GLN A 60 -10.75 12.74 8.88
C GLN A 60 -10.72 12.96 7.37
N LEU A 61 -10.38 14.17 6.92
CA LEU A 61 -10.31 14.50 5.49
C LEU A 61 -9.26 13.64 4.78
N TRP A 62 -8.12 13.42 5.41
CA TRP A 62 -7.05 12.55 4.90
C TRP A 62 -7.51 11.10 4.70
N ASN A 63 -8.09 10.49 5.75
CA ASN A 63 -8.60 9.12 5.67
C ASN A 63 -9.77 9.00 4.68
N LEU A 64 -10.64 10.02 4.59
CA LEU A 64 -11.74 10.05 3.63
C LEU A 64 -11.21 10.07 2.20
N TRP A 65 -10.23 10.94 1.92
CA TRP A 65 -9.60 11.03 0.61
C TRP A 65 -8.94 9.70 0.22
N LEU A 66 -8.15 9.09 1.11
CA LEU A 66 -7.54 7.78 0.86
C LEU A 66 -8.56 6.65 0.69
N ALA A 67 -9.68 6.70 1.43
CA ALA A 67 -10.77 5.75 1.27
C ALA A 67 -11.43 5.88 -0.11
N LEU A 68 -11.80 7.08 -0.53
CA LEU A 68 -12.41 7.33 -1.84
C LEU A 68 -11.47 6.97 -2.99
N PHE A 69 -10.19 7.34 -2.87
CA PHE A 69 -9.14 6.94 -3.81
C PHE A 69 -9.04 5.41 -3.91
N SER A 70 -8.99 4.71 -2.77
CA SER A 70 -8.85 3.26 -2.75
C SER A 70 -10.10 2.53 -3.26
N ILE A 71 -11.30 3.06 -2.99
CA ILE A 71 -12.56 2.53 -3.52
C ILE A 71 -12.60 2.66 -5.04
N GLY A 72 -12.31 3.84 -5.57
CA GLY A 72 -12.26 4.08 -7.02
C GLY A 72 -11.23 3.17 -7.70
N GLY A 73 -10.02 3.10 -7.14
CA GLY A 73 -8.97 2.23 -7.64
C GLY A 73 -9.35 0.75 -7.59
N SER A 74 -9.97 0.29 -6.50
CA SER A 74 -10.44 -1.09 -6.38
C SER A 74 -11.51 -1.42 -7.43
N LEU A 75 -12.48 -0.54 -7.68
CA LEU A 75 -13.53 -0.79 -8.66
C LEU A 75 -12.97 -0.89 -10.09
N VAL A 76 -12.12 0.06 -10.48
CA VAL A 76 -11.51 0.08 -11.81
C VAL A 76 -10.58 -1.11 -12.01
N THR A 77 -9.67 -1.36 -11.06
CA THR A 77 -8.70 -2.46 -11.19
C THR A 77 -9.36 -3.84 -11.08
N SER A 78 -10.48 -3.98 -10.34
CA SER A 78 -11.26 -5.23 -10.35
C SER A 78 -11.82 -5.53 -11.73
N ALA A 79 -12.50 -4.56 -12.34
CA ALA A 79 -13.06 -4.75 -13.68
C ALA A 79 -11.95 -5.09 -14.70
N ALA A 80 -10.82 -4.41 -14.64
CA ALA A 80 -9.68 -4.67 -15.50
C ALA A 80 -9.08 -6.06 -15.27
N LEU A 81 -8.85 -6.47 -14.02
CA LEU A 81 -8.31 -7.79 -13.69
C LEU A 81 -9.23 -8.92 -14.16
N PHE A 82 -10.54 -8.82 -13.93
CA PHE A 82 -11.47 -9.86 -14.37
C PHE A 82 -11.57 -9.93 -15.89
N ASN A 83 -11.50 -8.80 -16.59
CA ASN A 83 -11.42 -8.77 -18.06
C ASN A 83 -10.11 -9.41 -18.56
N GLU A 84 -8.98 -9.11 -17.94
CA GLU A 84 -7.67 -9.68 -18.26
C GLU A 84 -7.67 -11.21 -18.09
N ILE A 85 -8.19 -11.70 -16.96
CA ILE A 85 -8.33 -13.14 -16.69
C ILE A 85 -9.27 -13.80 -17.70
N SER A 86 -10.39 -13.14 -18.05
CA SER A 86 -11.36 -13.69 -19.00
C SER A 86 -10.81 -13.78 -20.42
N LYS A 87 -9.97 -12.82 -20.83
CA LYS A 87 -9.44 -12.72 -22.19
C LYS A 87 -8.16 -13.52 -22.39
N TYR A 88 -7.27 -13.55 -21.40
CA TYR A 88 -5.92 -14.11 -21.53
C TYR A 88 -5.62 -15.25 -20.54
N GLY A 89 -6.53 -15.52 -19.61
CA GLY A 89 -6.38 -16.54 -18.59
C GLY A 89 -5.68 -16.07 -17.32
N LEU A 90 -5.87 -16.85 -16.24
CA LEU A 90 -5.39 -16.51 -14.91
C LEU A 90 -3.86 -16.34 -14.84
N VAL A 91 -3.10 -17.29 -15.40
CA VAL A 91 -1.62 -17.26 -15.35
C VAL A 91 -1.07 -16.05 -16.10
N SER A 92 -1.71 -15.68 -17.21
CA SER A 92 -1.31 -14.52 -18.00
C SER A 92 -1.42 -13.21 -17.21
N SER A 93 -2.43 -13.09 -16.34
CA SER A 93 -2.70 -11.86 -15.56
C SER A 93 -1.59 -11.44 -14.58
N TYR A 94 -0.64 -12.33 -14.28
CA TYR A 94 0.53 -12.03 -13.44
C TYR A 94 1.87 -12.37 -14.08
N THR A 95 1.89 -12.82 -15.34
CA THR A 95 3.13 -13.13 -16.07
C THR A 95 3.37 -12.19 -17.24
N ARG A 96 2.33 -11.48 -17.73
CA ARG A 96 2.42 -10.58 -18.88
C ARG A 96 1.80 -9.22 -18.58
N CYS A 97 2.45 -8.14 -19.00
CA CYS A 97 1.87 -6.80 -18.94
C CYS A 97 0.98 -6.57 -20.17
N GLN A 98 -0.34 -6.46 -19.96
CA GLN A 98 -1.32 -6.28 -21.05
C GLN A 98 -2.29 -5.13 -20.76
N ASP A 99 -3.57 -5.32 -21.09
CA ASP A 99 -4.64 -4.32 -21.05
C ASP A 99 -4.79 -3.69 -19.65
N PHE A 100 -4.50 -4.41 -18.56
CA PHE A 100 -4.54 -3.89 -17.19
C PHE A 100 -3.67 -2.64 -16.99
N PHE A 101 -2.50 -2.58 -17.63
CA PHE A 101 -1.57 -1.46 -17.51
C PHE A 101 -1.81 -0.32 -18.51
N GLU A 102 -2.83 -0.43 -19.35
CA GLU A 102 -3.18 0.57 -20.35
C GLU A 102 -4.47 1.31 -19.98
N GLY A 103 -4.68 2.48 -20.60
CA GLY A 103 -5.92 3.26 -20.44
C GLY A 103 -6.24 3.60 -18.98
N LEU A 104 -7.49 3.42 -18.57
CA LEU A 104 -7.97 3.83 -17.24
C LEU A 104 -7.35 2.99 -16.12
N SER A 105 -7.30 1.66 -16.23
CA SER A 105 -6.66 0.81 -15.20
C SER A 105 -5.16 1.04 -15.09
N GLY A 106 -4.50 1.29 -16.22
CA GLY A 106 -3.11 1.73 -16.25
C GLY A 106 -2.89 3.03 -15.48
N LEU A 107 -3.76 4.02 -15.70
CA LEU A 107 -3.69 5.31 -14.99
C LEU A 107 -3.90 5.15 -13.48
N TRP A 108 -4.86 4.32 -13.06
CA TRP A 108 -5.08 4.02 -11.64
C TRP A 108 -3.91 3.25 -11.01
N THR A 109 -3.26 2.37 -11.78
CA THR A 109 -2.03 1.68 -11.35
C THR A 109 -0.86 2.64 -11.21
N PHE A 110 -0.75 3.63 -12.11
CA PHE A 110 0.22 4.70 -11.99
C PHE A 110 -0.03 5.57 -10.76
N TRP A 111 -1.27 6.03 -10.56
CA TRP A 111 -1.65 6.78 -9.37
C TRP A 111 -1.43 6.00 -8.08
N PHE A 112 -1.67 4.69 -8.07
CA PHE A 112 -1.35 3.82 -6.95
C PHE A 112 0.12 3.87 -6.56
N CYS A 113 1.02 3.80 -7.53
CA CYS A 113 2.45 3.82 -7.25
C CYS A 113 2.89 5.21 -6.78
N MET A 114 2.31 6.28 -7.35
CA MET A 114 2.58 7.65 -6.93
C MET A 114 1.98 7.98 -5.54
N SER A 115 0.85 7.36 -5.17
CA SER A 115 0.19 7.61 -3.88
C SER A 115 1.07 7.23 -2.70
N LYS A 116 2.06 6.33 -2.89
CA LYS A 116 3.00 5.94 -1.84
C LYS A 116 3.84 7.10 -1.31
N ILE A 117 4.05 8.14 -2.13
CA ILE A 117 4.66 9.41 -1.67
C ILE A 117 3.70 10.14 -0.73
N ALA A 118 2.42 10.22 -1.07
CA ALA A 118 1.40 10.88 -0.25
C ALA A 118 1.18 10.13 1.07
N GLU A 119 1.13 8.79 1.03
CA GLU A 119 0.92 7.90 2.19
C GLU A 119 2.02 8.04 3.27
N LEU A 120 3.20 8.61 2.96
CA LEU A 120 4.18 9.01 3.98
C LEU A 120 3.57 9.97 5.03
N GLY A 121 2.54 10.71 4.65
CA GLY A 121 1.76 11.59 5.54
C GLY A 121 1.09 10.85 6.70
N ASP A 122 0.75 9.57 6.57
CA ASP A 122 0.15 8.77 7.65
C ASP A 122 1.05 8.76 8.89
N THR A 123 2.34 8.61 8.66
CA THR A 123 3.33 8.56 9.73
C THR A 123 3.50 9.91 10.39
N ILE A 124 3.38 11.01 9.64
CA ILE A 124 3.40 12.38 10.18
C ILE A 124 2.26 12.56 11.19
N PHE A 125 1.04 12.11 10.84
CA PHE A 125 -0.10 12.13 11.78
C PHE A 125 0.16 11.29 13.03
N ILE A 126 0.82 10.13 12.91
CA ILE A 126 1.16 9.27 14.05
C ILE A 126 2.09 10.00 15.01
N VAL A 127 3.20 10.57 14.50
CA VAL A 127 4.21 11.22 15.36
C VAL A 127 3.69 12.51 16.00
N LEU A 128 2.94 13.35 15.26
CA LEU A 128 2.35 14.59 15.79
C LEU A 128 1.27 14.32 16.84
N ARG A 129 0.59 13.18 16.77
CA ARG A 129 -0.42 12.76 17.76
C ARG A 129 0.17 11.92 18.90
N LYS A 130 1.49 11.75 18.96
CA LYS A 130 2.19 10.88 19.93
C LYS A 130 1.65 9.45 19.99
N ARG A 131 1.21 8.90 18.86
CA ARG A 131 0.81 7.49 18.77
C ARG A 131 2.07 6.62 18.56
N PRO A 132 2.06 5.35 19.00
CA PRO A 132 3.24 4.50 18.93
C PRO A 132 3.66 4.27 17.47
N LEU A 133 4.82 4.80 17.10
CA LEU A 133 5.41 4.57 15.78
C LEU A 133 6.04 3.17 15.72
N MET A 134 5.34 2.24 15.09
CA MET A 134 5.79 0.85 14.94
C MET A 134 6.83 0.72 13.82
N PHE A 135 7.81 -0.17 14.01
CA PHE A 135 8.80 -0.51 12.97
C PHE A 135 8.12 -0.91 11.65
N LEU A 136 7.15 -1.83 11.73
CA LEU A 136 6.37 -2.30 10.60
C LEU A 136 5.80 -1.17 9.74
N HIS A 137 5.32 -0.08 10.35
CA HIS A 137 4.64 0.99 9.63
C HIS A 137 5.60 1.80 8.76
N TRP A 138 6.62 2.42 9.35
CA TRP A 138 7.53 3.28 8.58
C TRP A 138 8.44 2.47 7.64
N TYR A 139 8.82 1.24 8.03
CA TYR A 139 9.56 0.33 7.16
C TYR A 139 8.74 -0.02 5.91
N HIS A 140 7.46 -0.37 6.08
CA HIS A 140 6.54 -0.65 4.98
C HIS A 140 6.41 0.55 4.04
N HIS A 141 6.22 1.76 4.57
CA HIS A 141 6.09 2.97 3.75
C HIS A 141 7.35 3.27 2.91
N VAL A 142 8.55 3.08 3.46
CA VAL A 142 9.80 3.23 2.70
C VAL A 142 9.92 2.16 1.62
N ALA A 143 9.69 0.90 1.96
CA ALA A 143 9.85 -0.21 1.03
C ALA A 143 8.80 -0.17 -0.10
N THR A 144 7.52 0.06 0.21
CA THR A 144 6.46 0.14 -0.80
C THR A 144 6.61 1.33 -1.75
N LEU A 145 7.15 2.46 -1.29
CA LEU A 145 7.42 3.61 -2.15
C LEU A 145 8.48 3.26 -3.19
N ASN A 146 9.62 2.74 -2.75
CA ASN A 146 10.70 2.37 -3.67
C ASN A 146 10.27 1.22 -4.60
N TYR A 147 9.58 0.21 -4.07
CA TYR A 147 9.03 -0.88 -4.88
C TYR A 147 8.07 -0.36 -5.96
N GLY A 148 7.10 0.48 -5.62
CA GLY A 148 6.08 0.95 -6.56
C GLY A 148 6.66 1.70 -7.75
N ILE A 149 7.71 2.48 -7.54
CA ILE A 149 8.42 3.15 -8.64
C ILE A 149 9.20 2.13 -9.49
N MET A 150 9.93 1.22 -8.85
CA MET A 150 10.70 0.17 -9.54
C MET A 150 9.80 -0.74 -10.37
N SER A 151 8.63 -1.14 -9.86
CA SER A 151 7.71 -2.06 -10.53
C SER A 151 7.11 -1.48 -11.82
N ILE A 152 6.87 -0.16 -11.86
CA ILE A 152 6.46 0.51 -13.10
C ILE A 152 7.60 0.47 -14.11
N ILE A 153 8.79 0.93 -13.71
CA ILE A 153 9.95 1.07 -14.60
C ILE A 153 10.34 -0.27 -15.23
N ASP A 154 10.24 -1.36 -14.45
CA ASP A 154 10.65 -2.71 -14.83
C ASP A 154 9.60 -3.49 -15.63
N ARG A 155 8.40 -2.94 -15.84
CA ARG A 155 7.29 -3.65 -16.49
C ARG A 155 6.93 -4.95 -15.76
N THR A 156 6.63 -4.84 -14.47
CA THR A 156 6.36 -6.00 -13.61
C THR A 156 4.90 -6.45 -13.69
N ALA A 157 4.64 -7.60 -14.32
CA ALA A 157 3.28 -8.10 -14.53
C ALA A 157 2.54 -8.54 -13.27
N PHE A 158 3.21 -9.22 -12.34
CA PHE A 158 2.57 -9.66 -11.09
C PHE A 158 2.14 -8.48 -10.18
N ASN A 159 2.60 -7.26 -10.49
CA ASN A 159 2.16 -6.05 -9.82
C ASN A 159 0.65 -5.79 -10.01
N THR A 160 0.03 -6.33 -11.07
CA THR A 160 -1.43 -6.33 -11.26
C THR A 160 -2.17 -6.80 -10.01
N TRP A 161 -1.75 -7.92 -9.43
CA TRP A 161 -2.38 -8.52 -8.26
C TRP A 161 -2.06 -7.76 -6.97
N ILE A 162 -0.83 -7.27 -6.83
CA ILE A 162 -0.42 -6.46 -5.68
C ILE A 162 -1.24 -5.18 -5.62
N VAL A 163 -1.39 -4.47 -6.75
CA VAL A 163 -2.17 -3.24 -6.87
C VAL A 163 -3.63 -3.49 -6.55
N TRP A 164 -4.24 -4.52 -7.19
CA TRP A 164 -5.65 -4.85 -6.98
C TRP A 164 -5.95 -5.22 -5.53
N LEU A 165 -5.20 -6.17 -4.95
CA LEU A 165 -5.37 -6.58 -3.55
C LEU A 165 -5.17 -5.41 -2.59
N ASN A 166 -4.15 -4.60 -2.81
CA ASN A 166 -3.86 -3.46 -1.94
C ASN A 166 -4.99 -2.43 -1.97
N PHE A 167 -5.47 -2.06 -3.17
CA PHE A 167 -6.63 -1.16 -3.31
C PHE A 167 -7.86 -1.70 -2.59
N SER A 168 -8.20 -2.98 -2.77
CA SER A 168 -9.35 -3.60 -2.13
C SER A 168 -9.24 -3.59 -0.60
N VAL A 169 -8.07 -3.94 -0.06
CA VAL A 169 -7.84 -3.94 1.40
C VAL A 169 -7.80 -2.50 1.95
N HIS A 170 -7.19 -1.56 1.23
CA HIS A 170 -7.06 -0.16 1.65
C HIS A 170 -8.41 0.57 1.59
N ALA A 171 -9.29 0.23 0.65
CA ALA A 171 -10.66 0.73 0.63
C ALA A 171 -11.39 0.42 1.94
N ILE A 172 -11.25 -0.81 2.47
CA ILE A 172 -11.85 -1.23 3.73
C ILE A 172 -11.14 -0.57 4.92
N MET A 173 -9.80 -0.60 4.93
CA MET A 173 -8.98 -0.09 6.03
C MET A 173 -9.17 1.42 6.24
N TYR A 174 -9.08 2.23 5.18
CA TYR A 174 -9.22 3.69 5.31
C TYR A 174 -10.66 4.11 5.59
N SER A 175 -11.65 3.37 5.06
CA SER A 175 -13.05 3.58 5.46
C SER A 175 -13.23 3.37 6.97
N TYR A 176 -12.63 2.31 7.52
CA TYR A 176 -12.61 2.07 8.96
C TYR A 176 -11.87 3.20 9.73
N TYR A 177 -10.71 3.66 9.26
CA TYR A 177 -9.98 4.75 9.90
C TYR A 177 -10.72 6.09 9.85
N PHE A 178 -11.43 6.38 8.76
CA PHE A 178 -12.30 7.54 8.65
C PHE A 178 -13.43 7.48 9.69
N LEU A 179 -14.17 6.37 9.76
CA LEU A 179 -15.24 6.18 10.75
C LEU A 179 -14.70 6.29 12.18
N ALA A 180 -13.53 5.69 12.45
CA ALA A 180 -12.86 5.79 13.75
C ALA A 180 -12.46 7.25 14.08
N ALA A 181 -11.97 8.02 13.11
CA ALA A 181 -11.65 9.44 13.27
C ALA A 181 -12.90 10.30 13.49
N CYS A 182 -14.04 9.90 12.94
CA CYS A 182 -15.36 10.48 13.21
C CYS A 182 -15.91 10.14 14.61
N LYS A 183 -15.22 9.31 15.40
CA LYS A 183 -15.67 8.75 16.69
C LYS A 183 -16.92 7.85 16.56
N ILE A 184 -17.13 7.26 15.39
CA ILE A 184 -18.16 6.24 15.19
C ILE A 184 -17.66 4.93 15.79
N LYS A 185 -18.48 4.30 16.63
CA LYS A 185 -18.10 3.06 17.33
C LYS A 185 -18.15 1.88 16.37
N CYS A 186 -16.99 1.41 15.94
CA CYS A 186 -16.87 0.17 15.18
C CYS A 186 -16.59 -1.03 16.13
N PRO A 187 -17.22 -2.20 15.91
CA PRO A 187 -16.88 -3.43 16.61
C PRO A 187 -15.40 -3.79 16.50
N ALA A 188 -14.84 -4.32 17.58
CA ALA A 188 -13.45 -4.79 17.67
C ALA A 188 -13.13 -5.83 16.59
N ALA A 189 -14.10 -6.69 16.28
CA ALA A 189 -13.96 -7.74 15.29
C ALA A 189 -13.64 -7.19 13.90
N ILE A 190 -14.09 -5.97 13.56
CA ILE A 190 -13.80 -5.35 12.26
C ILE A 190 -12.29 -5.08 12.12
N ALA A 191 -11.65 -4.55 13.17
CA ALA A 191 -10.20 -4.31 13.15
C ALA A 191 -9.42 -5.62 12.98
N GLN A 192 -9.86 -6.68 13.66
CA GLN A 192 -9.27 -8.01 13.51
C GLN A 192 -9.47 -8.58 12.10
N CYS A 193 -10.66 -8.44 11.52
CA CYS A 193 -10.96 -8.85 10.15
C CYS A 193 -10.11 -8.08 9.14
N ILE A 194 -9.88 -6.77 9.34
CA ILE A 194 -9.00 -5.97 8.48
C ILE A 194 -7.58 -6.50 8.55
N THR A 195 -7.04 -6.74 9.75
CA THR A 195 -5.68 -7.32 9.88
C THR A 195 -5.60 -8.71 9.24
N PHE A 196 -6.66 -9.52 9.35
CA PHE A 196 -6.74 -10.81 8.69
C PHE A 196 -6.74 -10.68 7.16
N LEU A 197 -7.55 -9.77 6.59
CA LEU A 197 -7.54 -9.47 5.16
C LEU A 197 -6.16 -8.99 4.68
N GLN A 198 -5.47 -8.17 5.48
CA GLN A 198 -4.10 -7.74 5.21
C GLN A 198 -3.09 -8.89 5.20
N ILE A 199 -3.27 -9.93 6.02
CA ILE A 199 -2.41 -11.12 5.97
C ILE A 199 -2.76 -11.98 4.75
N THR A 200 -4.05 -12.15 4.45
CA THR A 200 -4.52 -12.92 3.30
C THR A 200 -4.03 -12.35 1.97
N GLN A 201 -4.01 -11.03 1.79
CA GLN A 201 -3.40 -10.44 0.58
C GLN A 201 -1.94 -10.85 0.41
N PHE A 202 -1.13 -10.84 1.49
CA PHE A 202 0.27 -11.22 1.40
C PHE A 202 0.42 -12.70 1.07
N VAL A 203 -0.40 -13.57 1.67
CA VAL A 203 -0.41 -15.00 1.33
C VAL A 203 -0.71 -15.21 -0.16
N ILE A 204 -1.73 -14.54 -0.71
CA ILE A 204 -2.08 -14.64 -2.14
C ILE A 204 -0.90 -14.15 -3.01
N THR A 205 -0.32 -12.99 -2.68
CA THR A 205 0.85 -12.45 -3.40
C THR A 205 2.03 -13.41 -3.39
N HIS A 206 2.31 -14.10 -2.27
CA HIS A 206 3.40 -15.08 -2.20
C HIS A 206 3.14 -16.28 -3.10
N LEU A 207 1.91 -16.81 -3.15
CA LEU A 207 1.57 -17.92 -4.04
C LEU A 207 1.84 -17.53 -5.50
N ILE A 208 1.49 -16.30 -5.89
CA ILE A 208 1.77 -15.75 -7.21
C ILE A 208 3.28 -15.61 -7.43
N LEU A 209 4.01 -15.01 -6.49
CA LEU A 209 5.46 -14.81 -6.61
C LEU A 209 6.25 -16.12 -6.68
N PHE A 210 5.86 -17.15 -5.93
CA PHE A 210 6.51 -18.46 -6.03
C PHE A 210 6.24 -19.10 -7.39
N HIS A 211 5.02 -19.01 -7.91
CA HIS A 211 4.71 -19.51 -9.24
C HIS A 211 5.45 -18.73 -10.35
N VAL A 212 5.51 -17.40 -10.25
CA VAL A 212 6.28 -16.53 -11.14
C VAL A 212 7.77 -16.90 -11.12
N GLY A 213 8.34 -17.10 -9.94
CA GLY A 213 9.74 -17.50 -9.78
C GLY A 213 10.02 -18.85 -10.43
N TYR A 214 9.14 -19.83 -10.23
CA TYR A 214 9.21 -21.14 -10.87
C TYR A 214 9.15 -21.02 -12.40
N LEU A 215 8.16 -20.32 -12.95
CA LEU A 215 7.99 -20.16 -14.40
C LEU A 215 9.21 -19.47 -15.03
N LYS A 216 9.69 -18.38 -14.41
CA LYS A 216 10.86 -17.65 -14.89
C LYS A 216 12.13 -18.50 -14.85
N ALA A 217 12.33 -19.28 -13.79
CA ALA A 217 13.46 -20.20 -13.67
C ALA A 217 13.40 -21.35 -14.68
N ALA A 218 12.19 -21.81 -15.03
CA ALA A 218 11.95 -22.83 -16.04
C ALA A 218 12.04 -22.31 -17.49
N GLY A 219 12.36 -21.02 -17.69
CA GLY A 219 12.56 -20.42 -19.02
C GLY A 219 11.28 -19.93 -19.70
N TYR A 220 10.14 -19.91 -19.00
CA TYR A 220 8.92 -19.28 -19.52
C TYR A 220 9.07 -17.75 -19.57
N VAL A 221 8.37 -17.14 -20.52
CA VAL A 221 8.37 -15.68 -20.67
C VAL A 221 7.52 -15.07 -19.55
N VAL A 222 8.17 -14.28 -18.70
CA VAL A 222 7.55 -13.55 -17.59
C VAL A 222 8.09 -12.12 -17.59
N ASP A 223 7.19 -11.14 -17.62
CA ASP A 223 7.48 -9.71 -17.62
C ASP A 223 7.84 -9.24 -16.20
N THR A 224 9.14 -9.36 -15.89
CA THR A 224 9.82 -8.85 -14.70
C THR A 224 11.31 -9.16 -14.82
N THR A 225 12.17 -8.42 -14.13
CA THR A 225 13.59 -8.77 -13.97
C THR A 225 13.86 -9.48 -12.63
N TRP A 226 14.95 -10.24 -12.56
CA TRP A 226 15.36 -10.92 -11.32
C TRP A 226 15.57 -9.96 -10.13
N PRO A 227 16.20 -8.78 -10.30
CA PRO A 227 16.36 -7.83 -9.20
C PRO A 227 15.02 -7.37 -8.60
N VAL A 228 14.04 -7.00 -9.44
CA VAL A 228 12.72 -6.54 -8.97
C VAL A 228 11.92 -7.69 -8.37
N TYR A 229 11.98 -8.88 -8.97
CA TYR A 229 11.40 -10.09 -8.40
C TYR A 229 11.91 -10.38 -6.98
N TRP A 230 13.24 -10.45 -6.79
CA TRP A 230 13.83 -10.76 -5.48
C TRP A 230 13.54 -9.66 -4.46
N PHE A 231 13.58 -8.40 -4.88
CA PHE A 231 13.22 -7.28 -4.01
C PHE A 231 11.78 -7.39 -3.53
N CYS A 232 10.84 -7.64 -4.44
CA CYS A 232 9.42 -7.82 -4.09
C CYS A 232 9.21 -9.03 -3.17
N LEU A 233 9.80 -10.18 -3.50
CA LEU A 233 9.66 -11.41 -2.71
C LEU A 233 10.15 -11.22 -1.27
N LEU A 234 11.35 -10.65 -1.08
CA LEU A 234 11.89 -10.41 0.26
C LEU A 234 11.08 -9.39 1.04
N MET A 235 10.61 -8.33 0.36
CA MET A 235 9.72 -7.34 0.94
C MET A 235 8.41 -7.98 1.42
N GLU A 236 7.73 -8.75 0.58
CA GLU A 236 6.48 -9.43 0.90
C GLU A 236 6.66 -10.42 2.06
N ILE A 237 7.74 -11.22 2.07
CA ILE A 237 8.06 -12.14 3.18
C ILE A 237 8.17 -11.36 4.50
N SER A 238 8.88 -10.23 4.47
CA SER A 238 9.02 -9.39 5.66
C SER A 238 7.66 -8.88 6.16
N TYR A 239 6.75 -8.50 5.26
CA TYR A 239 5.41 -8.04 5.62
C TYR A 239 4.59 -9.16 6.22
N LEU A 240 4.59 -10.34 5.63
CA LEU A 240 3.85 -11.49 6.15
C LEU A 240 4.31 -11.85 7.57
N VAL A 241 5.63 -11.87 7.82
CA VAL A 241 6.19 -12.12 9.15
C VAL A 241 5.81 -11.03 10.14
N LEU A 242 5.94 -9.76 9.77
CA LEU A 242 5.67 -8.64 10.66
C LEU A 242 4.18 -8.50 10.98
N PHE A 243 3.29 -8.68 10.00
CA PHE A 243 1.84 -8.69 10.21
C PHE A 243 1.39 -9.92 10.98
N GLY A 244 1.97 -11.09 10.72
CA GLY A 244 1.73 -12.31 11.49
C GLY A 244 2.11 -12.14 12.96
N ASN A 245 3.29 -11.58 13.24
CA ASN A 245 3.70 -11.25 14.60
C ASN A 245 2.78 -10.19 15.23
N PHE A 246 2.41 -9.13 14.49
CA PHE A 246 1.45 -8.14 14.99
C PHE A 246 0.11 -8.79 15.37
N PHE A 247 -0.44 -9.63 14.50
CA PHE A 247 -1.71 -10.32 14.75
C PHE A 247 -1.62 -11.24 15.97
N TYR A 248 -0.54 -12.03 16.08
CA TYR A 248 -0.29 -12.88 17.24
C TYR A 248 -0.24 -12.07 18.54
N GLN A 249 0.54 -10.97 18.58
CA GLN A 249 0.70 -10.16 19.79
C GLN A 249 -0.56 -9.37 20.14
N ALA A 250 -1.34 -8.91 19.15
CA ALA A 250 -2.52 -8.08 19.36
C ALA A 250 -3.76 -8.90 19.74
N TYR A 251 -3.97 -10.06 19.09
CA TYR A 251 -5.24 -10.79 19.15
C TYR A 251 -5.14 -12.17 19.81
N ILE A 252 -4.00 -12.88 19.69
CA ILE A 252 -3.86 -14.26 20.20
C ILE A 252 -3.21 -14.28 21.58
N LYS A 253 -2.01 -13.68 21.70
CA LYS A 253 -1.21 -13.72 22.93
C LYS A 253 -1.99 -13.12 24.10
N ASN A 254 -1.98 -13.83 25.23
CA ASN A 254 -2.70 -13.46 26.45
C ASN A 254 -4.22 -13.25 26.24
N GLY A 255 -4.83 -13.91 25.25
CA GLY A 255 -6.27 -13.80 24.95
C GLY A 255 -6.69 -12.42 24.45
N GLY A 256 -5.82 -11.72 23.70
CA GLY A 256 -6.13 -10.40 23.12
C GLY A 256 -6.22 -9.26 24.14
N LYS A 257 -5.73 -9.46 25.37
CA LYS A 257 -5.78 -8.45 26.45
C LYS A 257 -5.15 -7.10 26.08
N LYS A 258 -4.17 -7.08 25.17
CA LYS A 258 -3.55 -5.83 24.66
C LYS A 258 -4.57 -4.96 23.91
N PHE A 259 -5.31 -5.55 22.97
CA PHE A 259 -6.37 -4.85 22.23
C PHE A 259 -7.52 -4.42 23.14
N ASN A 260 -7.90 -5.28 24.11
CA ASN A 260 -8.94 -4.95 25.09
C ASN A 260 -8.54 -3.81 26.04
N LYS A 261 -7.26 -3.73 26.46
CA LYS A 261 -6.73 -2.61 27.26
C LYS A 261 -6.68 -1.30 26.47
N GLU A 262 -6.19 -1.30 25.23
CA GLU A 262 -6.17 -0.09 24.38
C GLU A 262 -7.58 0.45 24.08
N LYS A 263 -8.59 -0.42 24.03
CA LYS A 263 -10.01 -0.02 23.92
C LYS A 263 -10.56 0.61 25.21
N GLN A 264 -10.09 0.18 26.38
CA GLN A 264 -10.51 0.77 27.67
C GLN A 264 -9.93 2.17 27.85
N VAL A 265 -8.68 2.41 27.46
CA VAL A 265 -8.05 3.75 27.49
C VAL A 265 -8.77 4.74 26.57
N LYS A 266 -9.18 4.30 25.38
CA LYS A 266 -10.02 5.12 24.47
C LYS A 266 -11.44 5.43 24.96
N LYS A 267 -11.91 4.78 26.05
CA LYS A 267 -13.19 5.12 26.69
C LYS A 267 -13.06 6.23 27.74
N THR A 268 -11.83 6.53 28.19
CA THR A 268 -11.54 7.44 29.30
C THR A 268 -10.97 8.80 28.84
N GLU A 269 -10.60 8.93 27.57
CA GLU A 269 -10.23 10.17 26.85
C GLU A 269 -11.37 10.67 25.96
#